data_AF-A0A3L7NMS0-F1
#
_entry.id   AF-A0A3L7NMS0-F1
#
_cell.length_a   1.000
_cell.length_b   1.000
_cell.length_c   1.000
_cell.angle_alpha   90.00
_cell.angle_beta   90.00
_cell.angle_gamma   90.00
#
_symmetry.space_group_name_H-M   'P 1'
#
loop_
_entity.id
_entity.type
_entity.pdbx_description
1 polymer ?
#
loop_
_entity_poly.entity_id
_entity_poly.type
_entity_poly.pdbx_seq_one_letter_code
_entity_poly.pdbx_strand_id
1 'polypeptide(L)'
;CSQPSAGSGWGSIFLPLVGNEVIVAFEDGHPDRPIIVGNVYNADNKPPRSLPDDSLKTIVKDVAGNFIVLDSKEGAESVTILTAYKTNFWMIGDSREPD
;
A
#
# COMPACT_ATOMS: atom_id res chain seq x y z
N CYS A 1 4.45 5.69 10.77
CA CYS A 1 4.00 6.26 9.49
C CYS A 1 2.56 6.72 9.67
N SER A 2 2.20 7.87 9.12
CA SER A 2 0.80 8.23 8.93
C SER A 2 0.12 7.11 8.16
N GLN A 3 -1.06 6.69 8.62
CA GLN A 3 -1.87 5.67 7.94
C GLN A 3 -2.96 6.37 7.12
N PRO A 4 -3.35 5.84 5.94
CA PRO A 4 -4.47 6.37 5.17
C PRO A 4 -5.78 6.47 5.99
N SER A 5 -5.99 5.55 6.92
CA SER A 5 -7.07 5.59 7.92
C SER A 5 -6.64 4.89 9.21
N ALA A 6 -7.00 5.47 10.35
CA ALA A 6 -6.71 4.93 11.67
C ALA A 6 -7.85 5.26 12.65
N GLY A 7 -8.40 4.23 13.30
CA GLY A 7 -9.41 4.35 14.35
C GLY A 7 -9.24 3.26 15.42
N SER A 8 -10.06 3.32 16.48
CA SER A 8 -9.99 2.35 17.57
C SER A 8 -10.44 0.96 17.09
N GLY A 9 -9.49 0.05 16.84
CA GLY A 9 -9.75 -1.30 16.37
C GLY A 9 -10.06 -1.45 14.88
N TRP A 10 -9.87 -0.39 14.07
CA TRP A 10 -10.12 -0.43 12.62
C TRP A 10 -9.23 0.55 11.86
N GLY A 11 -9.06 0.33 10.55
CA GLY A 11 -8.28 1.21 9.68
C GLY A 11 -7.38 0.42 8.72
N SER A 12 -6.31 1.06 8.29
CA SER A 12 -5.31 0.51 7.37
C SER A 12 -3.92 0.48 8.00
N ILE A 13 -3.09 -0.50 7.64
CA ILE A 13 -1.72 -0.62 8.13
C ILE A 13 -0.76 -0.83 6.95
N PHE A 14 0.14 0.13 6.74
CA PHE A 14 1.25 0.05 5.78
C PHE A 14 2.57 0.36 6.50
N LEU A 15 3.25 -0.68 6.98
CA LEU A 15 4.49 -0.52 7.74
C LEU A 15 5.69 -0.35 6.80
N PRO A 16 6.57 0.64 7.04
CA PRO A 16 7.85 0.71 6.36
C PRO A 16 8.72 -0.48 6.79
N LEU A 17 9.45 -1.05 5.84
CA LEU A 17 10.42 -2.10 6.10
C LEU A 17 11.82 -1.51 6.21
N VAL A 18 12.74 -2.29 6.81
CA VAL A 18 14.16 -1.91 6.88
C VAL A 18 14.68 -1.64 5.47
N GLY A 19 15.32 -0.49 5.29
CA GLY A 19 15.85 -0.04 4.00
C GLY A 19 14.89 0.85 3.19
N ASN A 20 13.63 1.03 3.62
CA ASN A 20 12.75 2.02 3.00
C ASN A 20 13.12 3.45 3.41
N GLU A 21 12.99 4.38 2.47
CA GLU A 21 13.13 5.80 2.73
C GLU A 21 11.80 6.39 3.18
N VAL A 22 11.86 7.20 4.25
CA VAL A 22 10.69 7.75 4.93
C VAL A 22 10.85 9.24 5.18
N ILE A 23 9.74 9.96 5.17
CA ILE A 23 9.67 11.35 5.58
C ILE A 23 9.39 11.39 7.08
N VAL A 24 10.26 12.05 7.84
CA VAL A 24 10.13 12.26 9.28
C VAL A 24 9.77 13.72 9.54
N ALA A 25 8.67 13.94 10.24
CA ALA A 25 8.33 15.21 10.87
C ALA A 25 8.68 15.15 12.36
N PHE A 26 8.74 16.31 13.01
CA PHE A 26 9.05 16.43 14.43
C PHE A 26 7.93 17.22 15.09
N GLU A 27 7.32 16.69 16.16
CA GLU A 27 6.24 17.38 16.87
C GLU A 27 6.70 18.75 17.36
N ASP A 28 6.00 19.81 16.96
CA ASP A 28 6.36 21.21 17.24
C ASP A 28 7.83 21.57 16.91
N GLY A 29 8.45 20.84 15.97
CA GLY A 29 9.86 20.99 15.62
C GLY A 29 10.84 20.39 16.64
N HIS A 30 10.37 19.64 17.64
CA HIS A 30 11.20 19.04 18.67
C HIS A 30 11.96 17.80 18.13
N PRO A 31 13.30 17.84 18.03
CA PRO A 31 14.08 16.78 17.39
C PRO A 31 13.95 15.41 18.10
N ASP A 32 13.72 15.41 19.41
CA ASP A 32 13.51 14.15 20.17
C ASP A 32 12.09 13.57 20.05
N ARG A 33 11.21 14.13 19.22
CA ARG A 33 9.83 13.66 19.00
C ARG A 33 9.55 13.40 17.52
N PRO A 34 10.25 12.44 16.90
CA PRO A 34 10.07 12.13 15.49
C PRO A 34 8.77 11.37 15.24
N ILE A 35 8.10 11.71 14.14
CA ILE A 35 6.94 11.00 13.59
C ILE A 35 7.20 10.75 12.11
N ILE A 36 7.08 9.49 11.68
CA ILE A 36 7.08 9.17 10.24
C ILE A 36 5.74 9.62 9.64
N VAL A 37 5.78 10.50 8.64
CA VAL A 37 4.58 11.06 7.97
C VAL A 37 4.38 10.58 6.53
N GLY A 38 5.37 9.93 5.94
CA GLY A 38 5.26 9.37 4.59
C GLY A 38 6.37 8.40 4.24
N ASN A 39 6.19 7.67 3.15
CA ASN A 39 7.19 6.82 2.53
C ASN A 39 7.43 7.32 1.10
N VAL A 40 8.66 7.22 0.61
CA VAL A 40 9.02 7.70 -0.74
C VAL A 40 9.80 6.63 -1.50
N TYR A 41 9.64 6.65 -2.82
CA TYR A 41 10.48 5.88 -3.73
C TYR A 41 11.78 6.63 -4.01
N ASN A 42 12.84 5.88 -4.32
CA ASN A 42 14.15 6.41 -4.65
C ASN A 42 14.86 5.50 -5.68
N ALA A 43 16.15 5.73 -5.93
CA ALA A 43 16.92 4.98 -6.94
C ALA A 43 17.02 3.47 -6.63
N ASP A 44 17.09 3.11 -5.35
CA ASP A 44 17.21 1.73 -4.87
C ASP A 44 15.82 1.09 -4.67
N ASN A 45 14.88 1.86 -4.10
CA ASN A 45 13.49 1.49 -3.87
C ASN A 45 12.59 2.10 -4.95
N LYS A 46 12.55 1.48 -6.13
CA LYS A 46 11.76 1.97 -7.25
C LYS A 46 10.26 1.71 -7.06
N PRO A 47 9.39 2.51 -7.70
CA PRO A 47 7.96 2.23 -7.76
C PRO A 47 7.68 0.81 -8.29
N PRO A 48 6.57 0.18 -7.86
CA PRO A 48 6.25 -1.21 -8.21
C PRO A 48 6.03 -1.46 -9.70
N ARG A 49 5.83 -0.39 -10.47
CA ARG A 49 5.69 -0.39 -11.93
C ARG A 49 6.35 0.84 -12.53
N SER A 50 6.76 0.72 -13.79
CA SER A 50 7.61 1.71 -14.46
C SER A 50 6.78 2.90 -14.93
N LEU A 51 7.29 4.11 -14.67
CA LEU A 51 6.76 5.34 -15.25
C LEU A 51 7.60 5.72 -16.48
N PRO A 52 6.99 6.32 -17.54
CA PRO A 52 5.60 6.81 -17.60
C PRO A 52 4.55 5.78 -18.05
N ASP A 53 4.97 4.58 -18.48
CA ASP A 53 4.09 3.59 -19.13
C ASP A 53 2.89 3.16 -18.27
N ASP A 54 3.07 3.12 -16.95
CA ASP A 54 2.02 2.77 -15.98
C ASP A 54 1.40 3.99 -15.26
N SER A 55 1.49 5.18 -15.86
CA SER A 55 1.00 6.44 -15.26
C SER A 55 -0.50 6.49 -14.95
N LEU A 56 -1.32 5.68 -15.62
CA LEU A 56 -2.76 5.61 -15.38
C LEU A 56 -3.17 4.53 -14.37
N LYS A 57 -2.20 3.89 -13.71
CA LYS A 57 -2.44 2.78 -12.79
C LYS A 57 -2.31 3.22 -11.33
N THR A 58 -3.34 2.93 -10.56
CA THR A 58 -3.28 2.96 -9.08
C THR A 58 -2.94 1.57 -8.57
N ILE A 59 -1.88 1.44 -7.77
CA ILE A 59 -1.31 0.13 -7.40
C ILE A 59 -1.08 0.05 -5.90
N VAL A 60 -1.56 -1.03 -5.29
CA VAL A 60 -1.10 -1.51 -3.98
C VAL A 60 -0.38 -2.83 -4.21
N LYS A 61 0.91 -2.88 -3.87
CA LYS A 61 1.74 -4.08 -3.99
C LYS A 61 2.40 -4.37 -2.65
N ASP A 62 2.38 -5.63 -2.21
CA ASP A 62 3.16 -6.07 -1.06
C ASP A 62 4.52 -6.68 -1.45
N VAL A 63 5.31 -7.05 -0.44
CA VAL A 63 6.63 -7.66 -0.65
C VAL A 63 6.58 -9.10 -1.17
N ALA A 64 5.45 -9.79 -1.00
CA ALA A 64 5.26 -11.16 -1.46
C ALA A 64 4.86 -11.22 -2.95
N GLY A 65 4.56 -10.07 -3.57
CA GLY A 65 4.15 -10.00 -4.98
C GLY A 65 2.63 -10.09 -5.18
N ASN A 66 1.84 -9.80 -4.14
CA ASN A 66 0.40 -9.60 -4.28
C ASN A 66 0.12 -8.16 -4.74
N PHE A 67 -0.88 -7.99 -5.62
CA PHE A 67 -1.24 -6.73 -6.22
C PHE A 67 -2.76 -6.49 -6.17
N ILE A 68 -3.13 -5.23 -5.91
CA ILE A 68 -4.41 -4.65 -6.32
C ILE A 68 -4.09 -3.53 -7.31
N VAL A 69 -4.68 -3.57 -8.50
CA VAL A 69 -4.45 -2.59 -9.56
C VAL A 69 -5.78 -2.06 -10.09
N LEU A 70 -5.91 -0.74 -10.13
CA LEU A 70 -6.95 -0.04 -10.88
C LEU A 70 -6.29 0.62 -12.09
N ASP A 71 -6.75 0.29 -13.29
CA ASP A 71 -6.26 0.88 -14.54
C ASP A 71 -7.38 1.72 -15.17
N SER A 72 -7.08 3.00 -15.38
CA SER A 72 -8.02 3.99 -15.92
C SER A 72 -7.76 4.32 -17.39
N LYS A 73 -7.04 3.46 -18.13
CA LYS A 73 -6.85 3.64 -19.57
C LYS A 73 -8.18 3.54 -20.32
N GLU A 74 -8.55 4.60 -21.02
CA GLU A 74 -9.80 4.69 -21.79
C GLU A 74 -9.96 3.53 -22.77
N GLY A 75 -11.10 2.84 -22.70
CA GLY A 75 -11.45 1.70 -23.55
C GLY A 75 -10.71 0.40 -23.20
N ALA A 76 -9.94 0.40 -22.12
CA ALA A 76 -9.19 -0.74 -21.60
C ALA A 76 -9.12 -0.75 -20.05
N GLU A 77 -10.12 -0.17 -19.39
CA GLU A 77 -10.19 -0.04 -17.94
C GLU A 77 -10.24 -1.41 -17.26
N SER A 78 -9.60 -1.55 -16.12
CA SER A 78 -9.62 -2.83 -15.39
C SER A 78 -9.43 -2.68 -13.88
N VAL A 79 -9.95 -3.67 -13.15
CA VAL A 79 -9.67 -3.91 -11.73
C VAL A 79 -9.04 -5.28 -11.62
N THR A 80 -7.81 -5.35 -11.14
CA THR A 80 -7.05 -6.60 -11.02
C THR A 80 -6.69 -6.86 -9.56
N ILE A 81 -6.99 -8.07 -9.08
CA ILE A 81 -6.45 -8.61 -7.83
C ILE A 81 -5.59 -9.82 -8.22
N LEU A 82 -4.30 -9.73 -7.99
CA LEU A 82 -3.33 -10.76 -8.35
C LEU A 82 -2.54 -11.19 -7.12
N THR A 83 -2.28 -12.48 -7.03
CA THR A 83 -1.62 -13.13 -5.89
C THR A 83 -0.45 -13.95 -6.39
N ALA A 84 0.63 -13.99 -5.61
CA ALA A 84 1.88 -14.63 -6.05
C ALA A 84 1.84 -16.18 -5.99
N TYR A 85 0.98 -16.74 -5.14
CA TYR A 85 0.87 -18.20 -4.95
C TYR A 85 -0.44 -18.74 -5.53
N LYS A 86 -0.50 -20.06 -5.78
CA LYS A 86 -1.69 -20.71 -6.36
C LYS A 86 -2.81 -20.95 -5.35
N THR A 87 -2.49 -20.98 -4.06
CA THR A 87 -3.46 -21.25 -2.98
C THR A 87 -3.86 -19.95 -2.31
N ASN A 88 -4.85 -19.27 -2.88
CA ASN A 88 -5.46 -18.09 -2.28
C ASN A 88 -6.91 -18.41 -1.93
N PHE A 89 -7.35 -17.88 -0.80
CA PHE A 89 -8.75 -17.88 -0.43
C PHE A 89 -9.29 -16.47 -0.60
N TRP A 90 -10.41 -16.36 -1.29
CA TRP A 90 -11.19 -15.14 -1.34
C TRP A 90 -12.53 -15.43 -0.68
N MET A 91 -12.90 -14.62 0.29
CA MET A 91 -14.13 -14.78 1.05
C MET A 91 -15.04 -13.58 0.77
N ILE A 92 -16.28 -13.88 0.40
CA ILE A 92 -17.35 -12.88 0.29
C ILE A 92 -18.40 -13.25 1.33
N GLY A 93 -18.61 -12.40 2.34
CA GLY A 93 -19.53 -12.66 3.45
C GLY A 93 -18.80 -12.87 4.79
N ASP A 94 -19.56 -13.23 5.83
CA ASP A 94 -19.00 -13.50 7.16
C ASP A 94 -18.39 -14.90 7.22
N SER A 95 -17.17 -15.02 7.74
CA SER A 95 -16.50 -16.30 8.06
C SER A 95 -17.08 -16.99 9.29
N ARG A 96 -17.77 -16.23 10.15
CA ARG A 96 -18.32 -16.73 11.41
C ARG A 96 -19.63 -17.45 11.10
N GLU A 97 -19.88 -18.57 11.76
CA GLU A 97 -21.22 -19.16 11.72
C GLU A 97 -22.23 -18.11 12.22
N PRO A 98 -23.40 -17.96 11.56
CA PRO A 98 -24.45 -17.10 12.08
C PRO A 98 -24.88 -17.61 13.46
N ASP A 99 -25.02 -16.70 14.42
CA ASP A 99 -25.64 -16.98 15.72
C ASP A 99 -27.07 -17.54 15.56
#